data_AF-A0A7C5JL37-F1
#
_entry.id   AF-A0A7C5JL37-F1
#
_cell.length_a   1.000
_cell.length_b   1.000
_cell.length_c   1.000
_cell.angle_alpha   90.00
_cell.angle_beta   90.00
_cell.angle_gamma   90.00
#
_symmetry.space_group_name_H-M   'P 1'
#
loop_
_entity.id
_entity.type
_entity.pdbx_description
1 polymer ?
#
loop_
_entity_poly.entity_id
_entity_poly.type
_entity_poly.pdbx_seq_one_letter_code
_entity_poly.pdbx_strand_id
1 'polypeptide(L)' 'MKEEKRLSKEESIITAAEKVFNKVGYKNAKMEEVAKAAGITKVTLYTYFQSKENLYMALTYRGFQKLLNGY' A
#
# COMPACT_ATOMS: atom_id res chain seq x y z
N MET A 1 20.03 -7.22 0.53
CA MET A 1 20.35 -5.79 0.73
C MET A 1 19.44 -4.83 -0.06
N LYS A 2 19.59 -4.64 -1.38
CA LYS A 2 18.74 -3.69 -2.15
C LYS A 2 17.28 -4.15 -2.27
N GLU A 3 17.08 -5.43 -2.56
CA GLU A 3 15.74 -6.01 -2.75
C GLU A 3 14.93 -6.06 -1.44
N GLU A 4 15.54 -6.47 -0.33
CA GLU A 4 14.88 -6.45 0.99
C GLU A 4 14.43 -5.05 1.41
N LYS A 5 15.24 -4.01 1.12
CA LYS A 5 14.86 -2.62 1.41
C LYS A 5 13.65 -2.18 0.58
N ARG A 6 13.58 -2.65 -0.68
CA ARG A 6 12.45 -2.39 -1.57
C ARG A 6 11.18 -3.06 -1.02
N LEU A 7 11.23 -4.35 -0.71
CA LEU A 7 10.11 -5.11 -0.16
C LEU A 7 9.60 -4.52 1.17
N SER A 8 10.51 -4.15 2.07
CA SER A 8 10.15 -3.47 3.33
C SER A 8 9.44 -2.13 3.10
N LYS A 9 9.85 -1.38 2.07
CA LYS A 9 9.19 -0.12 1.70
C LYS A 9 7.81 -0.38 1.08
N GLU A 10 7.67 -1.38 0.21
CA GLU A 10 6.38 -1.80 -0.33
C GLU A 10 5.40 -2.16 0.79
N GLU A 11 5.81 -2.96 1.76
CA GLU A 11 4.95 -3.32 2.91
C GLU A 11 4.55 -2.10 3.77
N SER A 12 5.47 -1.15 3.95
CA SER A 12 5.18 0.10 4.66
C SER A 12 4.11 0.92 3.93
N ILE A 13 4.19 0.96 2.60
CA ILE A 13 3.20 1.66 1.75
C ILE A 13 1.84 0.94 1.82
N ILE A 14 1.82 -0.39 1.69
CA ILE A 14 0.57 -1.17 1.76
C ILE A 14 -0.10 -0.98 3.12
N THR A 15 0.67 -0.95 4.20
CA THR A 15 0.16 -0.70 5.56
C THR A 15 -0.42 0.71 5.72
N ALA A 16 0.20 1.72 5.12
CA ALA A 16 -0.35 3.07 5.10
C ALA A 16 -1.65 3.14 4.27
N ALA A 17 -1.66 2.46 3.12
CA ALA A 17 -2.82 2.38 2.24
C ALA A 17 -4.03 1.74 2.94
N GLU A 18 -3.81 0.66 3.69
CA GLU A 18 -4.83 0.00 4.52
C GLU A 18 -5.52 0.99 5.46
N LYS A 19 -4.75 1.82 6.18
CA LYS A 19 -5.30 2.84 7.09
C LYS A 19 -6.15 3.87 6.35
N VAL A 20 -5.68 4.34 5.19
CA VAL A 20 -6.42 5.34 4.39
C VAL A 20 -7.69 4.73 3.81
N PHE A 21 -7.61 3.56 3.17
CA PHE A 21 -8.76 2.88 2.60
C PHE A 21 -9.81 2.52 3.65
N ASN A 22 -9.40 2.07 4.85
CA ASN A 22 -10.33 1.79 5.94
C ASN A 22 -11.00 3.06 6.48
N LYS A 23 -10.31 4.21 6.46
CA LYS A 23 -10.84 5.47 6.98
C LYS A 23 -11.87 6.13 6.06
N VAL A 24 -11.62 6.14 4.75
CA VAL A 24 -12.45 6.91 3.79
C VAL A 24 -13.10 6.07 2.69
N GLY A 25 -12.79 4.77 2.63
CA GLY A 25 -13.21 3.86 1.57
C GLY A 25 -12.37 4.01 0.29
N TYR A 26 -12.38 2.97 -0.56
CA TYR A 26 -11.62 2.94 -1.80
C TYR A 26 -11.88 4.14 -2.73
N LYS A 27 -13.15 4.50 -2.92
CA LYS A 27 -13.55 5.56 -3.86
C LYS A 27 -12.97 6.91 -3.47
N ASN A 28 -13.01 7.26 -2.18
CA ASN A 28 -12.59 8.58 -1.69
C ASN A 28 -11.09 8.67 -1.40
N ALA A 29 -10.42 7.54 -1.20
CA ALA A 29 -8.99 7.51 -0.93
C ALA A 29 -8.17 8.10 -2.09
N LYS A 30 -7.21 8.96 -1.74
CA LYS A 30 -6.27 9.57 -2.69
C LYS A 30 -4.85 9.05 -2.47
N MET A 31 -4.11 8.90 -3.56
CA MET A 31 -2.69 8.49 -3.52
C MET A 31 -1.83 9.46 -2.70
N GLU A 32 -2.17 10.74 -2.66
CA GLU A 32 -1.48 11.75 -1.84
C GLU A 32 -1.62 11.48 -0.34
N GLU A 33 -2.79 11.04 0.11
CA GLU A 33 -3.05 10.73 1.51
C GLU A 33 -2.28 9.48 1.94
N VAL A 34 -2.19 8.49 1.05
CA VAL A 34 -1.37 7.29 1.27
C VAL A 34 0.11 7.65 1.36
N ALA A 35 0.63 8.46 0.43
CA ALA A 35 2.02 8.90 0.45
C ALA A 35 2.35 9.64 1.76
N LYS A 36 1.46 10.56 2.18
CA LYS A 36 1.58 11.27 3.46
C LYS A 36 1.56 10.29 4.65
N ALA A 37 0.65 9.33 4.67
CA ALA A 37 0.55 8.33 5.73
C ALA A 37 1.77 7.38 5.78
N ALA A 38 2.41 7.11 4.64
CA ALA A 38 3.63 6.33 4.54
C ALA A 38 4.92 7.14 4.78
N GLY A 39 4.83 8.46 4.96
CA GLY A 39 5.98 9.35 5.14
C GLY A 39 6.87 9.43 3.90
N ILE A 40 6.30 9.32 2.70
CA ILE A 40 7.02 9.40 1.42
C ILE A 40 6.41 10.43 0.49
N THR A 41 7.13 10.78 -0.57
CA THR A 41 6.60 11.66 -1.61
C THR A 41 5.62 10.92 -2.52
N LYS A 42 4.71 11.67 -3.17
CA LYS A 42 3.83 11.13 -4.21
C LYS A 42 4.63 10.46 -5.33
N VAL A 43 5.73 11.08 -5.78
CA VAL A 43 6.61 10.51 -6.82
C VAL A 43 7.15 9.15 -6.39
N THR A 44 7.67 9.04 -5.16
CA THR A 44 8.16 7.78 -4.60
C THR A 44 7.04 6.74 -4.54
N LEU A 45 5.82 7.11 -4.13
CA LEU A 45 4.70 6.17 -4.14
C LEU A 45 4.45 5.60 -5.55
N TYR A 46 4.46 6.45 -6.60
CA TYR A 46 4.26 6.01 -7.97
C TYR A 46 5.39 5.14 -8.53
N THR A 47 6.61 5.17 -7.96
CA THR A 47 7.67 4.21 -8.35
C THR A 47 7.40 2.80 -7.86
N TYR A 48 6.57 2.62 -6.82
CA TYR A 48 6.15 1.32 -6.31
C TYR A 48 4.78 0.90 -6.83
N PHE A 49 3.81 1.82 -6.84
CA PHE A 49 2.43 1.58 -7.25
C PHE A 49 1.96 2.63 -8.24
N GLN A 50 1.82 2.23 -9.50
CA GLN A 50 1.49 3.13 -10.60
C GLN A 50 0.07 3.70 -10.55
N SER A 51 -0.82 3.09 -9.76
CA SER A 51 -2.22 3.49 -9.64
C SER A 51 -2.80 3.14 -8.26
N LYS A 52 -3.98 3.68 -7.96
CA LYS A 52 -4.73 3.35 -6.75
C LYS A 52 -5.23 1.91 -6.79
N GLU A 53 -5.60 1.45 -7.98
CA GLU A 53 -6.04 0.10 -8.29
C GLU A 53 -4.94 -0.92 -7.97
N ASN A 54 -3.71 -0.69 -8.47
CA ASN A 54 -2.57 -1.57 -8.23
C ASN A 54 -2.24 -1.67 -6.74
N LEU A 55 -2.27 -0.53 -6.03
CA LEU A 55 -2.05 -0.51 -4.58
C LEU A 55 -3.15 -1.25 -3.82
N TYR A 56 -4.41 -1.08 -4.21
CA TYR A 56 -5.53 -1.78 -3.60
C TYR A 56 -5.46 -3.28 -3.85
N MET A 57 -5.09 -3.71 -5.06
CA MET A 57 -4.86 -5.12 -5.39
C MET A 57 -3.73 -5.73 -4.55
N ALA A 58 -2.64 -5.00 -4.32
CA ALA A 58 -1.57 -5.48 -3.45
C ALA A 58 -2.04 -5.63 -1.99
N LEU A 59 -2.82 -4.67 -1.49
CA LEU A 59 -3.43 -4.75 -0.17
C LEU A 59 -4.37 -5.95 -0.03
N THR A 60 -5.29 -6.15 -0.99
CA THR A 60 -6.23 -7.27 -0.95
C THR A 60 -5.50 -8.60 -1.06
N TYR A 61 -4.49 -8.70 -1.94
CA TYR A 61 -3.63 -9.88 -2.06
C TYR A 61 -2.94 -10.22 -0.74
N ARG A 62 -2.34 -9.22 -0.05
CA ARG A 62 -1.76 -9.41 1.28
C ARG A 62 -2.79 -9.89 2.30
N GLY A 63 -4.02 -9.37 2.23
CA GLY A 63 -5.14 -9.83 3.05
C GLY A 63 -5.49 -11.30 2.79
N PHE A 64 -5.59 -11.69 1.51
CA PHE A 64 -5.83 -13.08 1.12
C PHE A 64 -4.71 -14.01 1.58
N GLN A 65 -3.44 -13.62 1.43
CA GLN A 65 -2.31 -14.41 1.92
C GLN A 65 -2.38 -14.62 3.43
N LYS A 66 -2.76 -13.60 4.21
CA LYS A 66 -2.97 -13.75 5.67
C LYS A 66 -4.10 -14.71 6.01
N LEU A 67 -5.17 -14.72 5.22
CA LEU A 67 -6.27 -15.66 5.40
C LEU A 67 -5.85 -17.10 5.06
N LEU A 68 -5.10 -17.29 3.98
CA LEU A 68 -4.60 -18.61 3.55
C LEU A 68 -3.55 -19.18 4.50
N ASN A 69 -2.66 -18.34 5.01
CA ASN A 69 -1.63 -18.73 5.98
C ASN A 69 -2.15 -18.74 7.43
N GLY A 70 -3.41 -18.35 7.62
CA GLY A 70 -4.11 -18.27 8.91
C GLY A 70 -4.90 -19.53 9.27
N TYR A 71 -4.74 -20.62 8.50
CA TYR A 71 -5.14 -22.00 8.83
C TYR A 71 -3.90 -22.90 8.80
#